data_AF-A0A9E1ZEW8-F1
#
_entry.id   AF-A0A9E1ZEW8-F1
#
_cell.length_a   1.000
_cell.length_b   1.000
_cell.length_c   1.000
_cell.angle_alpha   90.00
_cell.angle_beta   90.00
_cell.angle_gamma   90.00
#
_symmetry.space_group_name_H-M   'P 1'
#
loop_
_entity.id
_entity.type
_entity.pdbx_description
1 polymer ?
#
loop_
_entity_poly.entity_id
_entity_poly.type
_entity_poly.pdbx_seq_one_letter_code
_entity_poly.pdbx_strand_id
1 'polypeptide(L)'
;MKLTYNKPVSVRTNYKVKKSREQIANKRDLQRNNERTQKPLRIYFLWFLNLKLLLEMEEKKMCFTIGKSRKEIYIGKDLTIDKVYYRDWDLDQVLELSFSKWWNTHKNLFQKPMTEFSETTKGWNPKPYYRYIQVDTRIGLRSIIRDVRTGLSDIVGESIELNSKYKVFGDVHYDNEILRYNVIVRILNGEEDVDILECEKSRMKKIEKSNRGSIGVDEGSKGFKRESLLWNLEKQWKKLNPEERGIQNTKVYGEVHRGINAGLGKYSLKVKKTHGRKINMEFRSRLRMELSRYTKQSQLILNGVSQGNYRKSTEFSK
;
A
#
# COMPACT_ATOMS: atom_id res chain seq x y z
N MET A 1 -0.29 -22.80 -0.62
CA MET A 1 -1.68 -22.38 -0.30
C MET A 1 -1.89 -20.99 -0.88
N LYS A 2 -3.05 -20.68 -1.48
CA LYS A 2 -3.32 -19.38 -2.14
C LYS A 2 -4.36 -18.56 -1.36
N LEU A 3 -4.32 -17.24 -1.54
CA LEU A 3 -5.35 -16.33 -1.03
C LEU A 3 -6.67 -16.52 -1.82
N THR A 4 -7.79 -16.50 -1.11
CA THR A 4 -9.18 -16.62 -1.57
C THR A 4 -9.87 -15.27 -1.52
N TYR A 5 -9.74 -14.53 -0.41
CA TYR A 5 -10.43 -13.25 -0.21
C TYR A 5 -9.65 -12.08 -0.81
N ASN A 6 -8.33 -12.03 -0.57
CA ASN A 6 -7.48 -10.93 -1.00
C ASN A 6 -6.98 -11.14 -2.43
N LYS A 7 -7.27 -10.16 -3.30
CA LYS A 7 -6.86 -10.14 -4.71
C LYS A 7 -6.10 -8.85 -5.02
N PRO A 8 -5.16 -8.87 -6.00
CA PRO A 8 -4.48 -7.67 -6.45
C PRO A 8 -5.49 -6.63 -6.97
N VAL A 9 -5.30 -5.37 -6.59
CA VAL A 9 -6.14 -4.26 -7.01
C VAL A 9 -5.75 -3.86 -8.44
N SER A 10 -6.63 -4.16 -9.39
CA SER A 10 -6.39 -3.87 -10.80
C SER A 10 -6.23 -2.37 -11.05
N VAL A 11 -5.34 -2.04 -11.99
CA VAL A 11 -5.29 -0.68 -12.53
C VAL A 11 -6.49 -0.54 -13.45
N ARG A 12 -7.35 0.42 -13.14
CA ARG A 12 -8.46 0.84 -13.98
C ARG A 12 -7.92 1.56 -15.24
N THR A 13 -7.39 0.81 -16.20
CA THR A 13 -6.76 1.36 -17.43
C THR A 13 -7.75 1.73 -18.52
N ASN A 14 -8.94 1.11 -18.54
CA ASN A 14 -9.86 1.18 -19.68
C ASN A 14 -10.92 2.29 -19.58
N TYR A 15 -10.85 3.12 -18.54
CA TYR A 15 -11.77 4.24 -18.41
C TYR A 15 -11.15 5.40 -19.17
N LYS A 16 -11.69 5.70 -20.36
CA LYS A 16 -11.47 7.02 -20.97
C LYS A 16 -12.02 8.04 -19.98
N VAL A 17 -11.13 8.66 -19.20
CA VAL A 17 -11.52 9.75 -18.32
C VAL A 17 -11.89 10.89 -19.23
N LYS A 18 -13.18 11.02 -19.55
CA LYS A 18 -13.74 12.14 -20.34
C LYS A 18 -13.55 13.50 -19.67
N LYS A 19 -12.91 13.54 -18.50
CA LYS A 19 -12.74 14.73 -17.66
C LYS A 19 -11.32 15.26 -17.76
N SER A 20 -11.18 16.58 -17.87
CA SER A 20 -9.89 17.24 -17.82
C SER A 20 -9.21 17.04 -16.46
N ARG A 21 -7.89 17.26 -16.40
CA ARG A 21 -7.12 17.17 -15.15
C ARG A 21 -7.69 18.08 -14.06
N GLU A 22 -8.17 19.25 -14.43
CA GLU A 22 -8.81 20.24 -13.56
C GLU A 22 -10.16 19.75 -13.04
N GLN A 23 -11.01 19.20 -13.92
CA GLN A 23 -12.30 18.63 -13.50
C GLN A 23 -12.14 17.48 -12.50
N ILE A 24 -11.06 16.70 -12.61
CA ILE A 24 -10.72 15.66 -11.65
C ILE A 24 -10.25 16.28 -10.33
N ALA A 25 -9.43 17.33 -10.38
CA ALA A 25 -8.96 18.04 -9.19
C ALA A 25 -10.15 18.66 -8.43
N ASN A 26 -10.99 19.44 -9.12
CA ASN A 26 -12.16 20.09 -8.54
C ASN A 26 -13.13 19.08 -7.91
N LYS A 27 -13.35 17.91 -8.54
CA LYS A 27 -14.16 16.85 -7.92
C LYS A 27 -13.52 16.26 -6.67
N ARG A 28 -12.20 16.09 -6.64
CA ARG A 28 -11.50 15.62 -5.43
C ARG A 28 -11.60 16.66 -4.33
N ASP A 29 -11.52 17.93 -4.66
CA ASP A 29 -11.57 19.00 -3.66
C ASP A 29 -13.00 19.18 -3.12
N LEU A 30 -14.02 19.10 -3.97
CA LEU A 30 -15.43 18.99 -3.55
C LEU A 30 -15.67 17.78 -2.64
N GLN A 31 -15.10 16.61 -2.97
CA GLN A 31 -15.19 15.42 -2.12
C GLN A 31 -14.50 15.64 -0.78
N ARG A 32 -13.29 16.22 -0.75
CA ARG A 32 -12.58 16.52 0.50
C ARG A 32 -13.34 17.50 1.38
N ASN A 33 -13.98 18.51 0.78
CA ASN A 33 -14.77 19.49 1.53
C ASN A 33 -16.02 18.87 2.16
N ASN A 34 -16.58 17.83 1.55
CA ASN A 34 -17.73 17.09 2.07
C ASN A 34 -17.33 15.93 3.00
N GLU A 35 -16.10 15.44 2.93
CA GLU A 35 -15.59 14.35 3.76
C GLU A 35 -15.39 14.82 5.20
N ARG A 36 -16.19 14.28 6.13
CA ARG A 36 -16.09 14.57 7.57
C ARG A 36 -15.06 13.69 8.28
N THR A 37 -14.29 12.92 7.54
CA THR A 37 -13.27 12.01 8.05
C THR A 37 -11.92 12.70 8.16
N GLN A 38 -11.04 12.22 9.05
CA GLN A 38 -9.70 12.80 9.22
C GLN A 38 -8.84 12.73 7.94
N LYS A 39 -8.92 11.61 7.21
CA LYS A 39 -8.21 11.38 5.95
C LYS A 39 -9.20 11.05 4.82
N PRO A 40 -8.77 11.13 3.55
CA PRO A 40 -9.64 10.76 2.43
C PRO A 40 -10.03 9.27 2.44
N LEU A 41 -11.20 8.94 1.90
CA LEU A 41 -11.75 7.56 1.86
C LEU A 41 -10.74 6.51 1.42
N ARG A 42 -9.93 6.84 0.42
CA ARG A 42 -8.90 5.95 -0.17
C ARG A 42 -7.85 5.47 0.83
N ILE A 43 -7.64 6.19 1.93
CA ILE A 43 -6.68 5.85 2.97
C ILE A 43 -7.25 4.74 3.86
N TYR A 44 -8.50 4.88 4.29
CA TYR A 44 -9.19 3.83 5.04
C TYR A 44 -9.42 2.57 4.20
N PHE A 45 -9.59 2.73 2.88
CA PHE A 45 -9.59 1.58 1.98
C PHE A 45 -8.28 0.77 2.06
N LEU A 46 -7.13 1.44 2.11
CA LEU A 46 -5.86 0.74 2.27
C LEU A 46 -5.74 0.08 3.65
N TRP A 47 -6.23 0.73 4.71
CA TRP A 47 -6.28 0.13 6.04
C TRP A 47 -7.10 -1.15 6.02
N PHE A 48 -8.32 -1.08 5.49
CA PHE A 48 -9.19 -2.23 5.31
C PHE A 48 -8.51 -3.36 4.53
N LEU A 49 -7.86 -3.07 3.40
CA LEU A 49 -7.17 -4.09 2.60
C LEU A 49 -6.04 -4.79 3.39
N ASN A 50 -5.22 -4.03 4.10
CA ASN A 50 -4.12 -4.61 4.86
C ASN A 50 -4.64 -5.42 6.05
N LEU A 51 -5.69 -4.96 6.75
CA LEU A 51 -6.31 -5.72 7.83
C LEU A 51 -6.94 -7.01 7.32
N LYS A 52 -7.69 -6.94 6.22
CA LYS A 52 -8.28 -8.11 5.55
C LYS A 52 -7.22 -9.13 5.13
N LEU A 53 -6.07 -8.67 4.66
CA LEU A 53 -4.92 -9.54 4.35
C LEU A 53 -4.37 -10.24 5.59
N LEU A 54 -4.18 -9.50 6.69
CA LEU A 54 -3.68 -10.08 7.94
C LEU A 54 -4.63 -11.17 8.47
N LEU A 55 -5.94 -10.92 8.47
CA LEU A 55 -6.95 -11.89 8.94
C LEU A 55 -6.92 -13.18 8.11
N GLU A 56 -6.91 -13.06 6.79
CA GLU A 56 -6.86 -14.23 5.92
C GLU A 56 -5.55 -15.03 6.09
N MET A 57 -4.43 -14.33 6.27
CA MET A 57 -3.15 -14.98 6.52
C MET A 57 -3.11 -15.68 7.89
N GLU A 58 -3.74 -15.11 8.92
CA GLU A 58 -3.92 -15.75 10.24
C GLU A 58 -4.74 -17.04 10.10
N GLU A 59 -5.89 -16.98 9.42
CA GLU A 59 -6.78 -18.13 9.18
C GLU A 59 -6.05 -19.27 8.45
N LYS A 60 -5.26 -18.94 7.43
CA LYS A 60 -4.52 -19.91 6.61
C LYS A 60 -3.14 -20.28 7.16
N LYS A 61 -2.76 -19.76 8.33
CA LYS A 61 -1.43 -19.95 8.94
C LYS A 61 -0.28 -19.64 7.97
N MET A 62 -0.45 -18.60 7.15
CA MET A 62 0.54 -18.17 6.16
C MET A 62 1.63 -17.33 6.80
N CYS A 63 2.83 -17.42 6.23
CA CYS A 63 3.96 -16.56 6.56
C CYS A 63 4.41 -15.78 5.33
N PHE A 64 5.19 -14.72 5.55
CA PHE A 64 5.89 -14.02 4.48
C PHE A 64 7.37 -13.88 4.79
N THR A 65 8.21 -14.00 3.75
CA THR A 65 9.65 -13.77 3.85
C THR A 65 9.98 -12.31 3.59
N ILE A 66 10.82 -11.71 4.44
CA ILE A 66 11.16 -10.28 4.32
C ILE A 66 12.55 -10.06 3.74
N GLY A 67 12.60 -9.22 2.70
CA GLY A 67 13.86 -8.77 2.14
C GLY A 67 14.70 -9.94 1.60
N LYS A 68 16.02 -9.85 1.74
CA LYS A 68 16.94 -10.96 1.40
C LYS A 68 17.03 -12.03 2.50
N SER A 69 16.66 -11.70 3.73
CA SER A 69 16.64 -12.67 4.81
C SER A 69 15.47 -13.62 4.55
N ARG A 70 15.76 -14.91 4.39
CA ARG A 70 14.73 -15.97 4.30
C ARG A 70 13.99 -16.17 5.63
N LYS A 71 13.96 -15.16 6.50
CA LYS A 71 13.22 -15.19 7.76
C LYS A 71 11.75 -15.08 7.42
N GLU A 72 11.05 -16.17 7.67
CA GLU A 72 9.60 -16.25 7.60
C GLU A 72 9.00 -15.62 8.85
N ILE A 73 8.05 -14.70 8.66
CA ILE A 73 7.23 -14.15 9.75
C ILE A 73 5.85 -14.76 9.65
N TYR A 74 5.43 -15.43 10.72
CA TYR A 74 4.14 -16.09 10.82
C TYR A 74 3.11 -15.16 11.49
N ILE A 75 1.97 -14.95 10.85
CA ILE A 75 0.86 -14.19 11.43
C ILE A 75 0.14 -15.08 12.45
N GLY A 76 -0.18 -14.51 13.62
CA GLY A 76 -0.70 -15.22 14.79
C GLY A 76 0.39 -15.72 15.76
N LYS A 77 1.66 -15.79 15.32
CA LYS A 77 2.80 -16.15 16.18
C LYS A 77 3.78 -14.99 16.37
N ASP A 78 4.37 -14.53 15.27
CA ASP A 78 5.34 -13.43 15.29
C ASP A 78 4.66 -12.06 15.14
N LEU A 79 3.47 -12.04 14.53
CA LEU A 79 2.66 -10.85 14.33
C LEU A 79 1.22 -11.12 14.80
N THR A 80 0.84 -10.57 15.95
CA THR A 80 -0.49 -10.73 16.55
C THR A 80 -1.39 -9.56 16.20
N ILE A 81 -2.59 -9.84 15.71
CA ILE A 81 -3.61 -8.81 15.44
C ILE A 81 -4.28 -8.42 16.75
N ASP A 82 -4.33 -7.12 17.05
CA ASP A 82 -5.05 -6.58 18.19
C ASP A 82 -6.57 -6.62 17.95
N LYS A 83 -7.17 -7.78 18.22
CA LYS A 83 -8.61 -8.01 18.06
C LYS A 83 -9.45 -7.14 19.00
N VAL A 84 -8.89 -6.71 20.12
CA VAL A 84 -9.58 -5.82 21.08
C VAL A 84 -9.71 -4.42 20.49
N TYR A 85 -8.64 -3.91 19.88
CA TYR A 85 -8.67 -2.62 19.20
C TYR A 85 -9.71 -2.59 18.08
N TYR A 86 -9.76 -3.65 17.26
CA TYR A 86 -10.67 -3.77 16.12
C TYR A 86 -12.08 -4.30 16.47
N ARG A 87 -12.47 -4.32 17.74
CA ARG A 87 -13.79 -4.83 18.15
C ARG A 87 -14.95 -4.16 17.40
N ASP A 88 -14.86 -2.86 17.13
CA ASP A 88 -15.94 -2.11 16.45
C ASP A 88 -15.92 -2.27 14.93
N TRP A 89 -14.93 -2.96 14.35
CA TRP A 89 -14.81 -3.15 12.91
C TRP A 89 -15.55 -4.39 12.39
N ASP A 90 -16.06 -5.24 13.29
CA ASP A 90 -16.63 -6.55 12.94
C ASP A 90 -15.68 -7.36 12.05
N LEU A 91 -14.63 -7.95 12.64
CA LEU A 91 -13.54 -8.60 11.90
C LEU A 91 -14.01 -9.67 10.90
N ASP A 92 -15.09 -10.39 11.21
CA ASP A 92 -15.70 -11.36 10.29
C ASP A 92 -16.24 -10.67 9.02
N GLN A 93 -16.89 -9.53 9.17
CA GLN A 93 -17.34 -8.70 8.05
C GLN A 93 -16.18 -8.11 7.25
N VAL A 94 -15.07 -7.77 7.90
CA VAL A 94 -13.85 -7.30 7.19
C VAL A 94 -13.33 -8.40 6.26
N LEU A 95 -13.29 -9.65 6.73
CA LEU A 95 -12.82 -10.79 5.98
C LEU A 95 -13.75 -11.15 4.81
N GLU A 96 -15.06 -11.06 4.98
CA GLU A 96 -16.04 -11.48 3.96
C GLU A 96 -16.47 -10.36 3.00
N LEU A 97 -16.76 -9.17 3.50
CA LEU A 97 -17.38 -8.11 2.72
C LEU A 97 -16.37 -7.37 1.82
N SER A 98 -16.90 -6.68 0.80
CA SER A 98 -16.13 -5.68 0.07
C SER A 98 -16.04 -4.39 0.89
N PHE A 99 -14.97 -3.62 0.69
CA PHE A 99 -14.78 -2.35 1.39
C PHE A 99 -15.99 -1.42 1.27
N SER A 100 -16.63 -1.35 0.09
CA SER A 100 -17.79 -0.48 -0.10
C SER A 100 -19.00 -0.91 0.75
N LYS A 101 -19.22 -2.22 0.93
CA LYS A 101 -20.32 -2.72 1.76
C LYS A 101 -20.04 -2.44 3.23
N TRP A 102 -18.83 -2.80 3.67
CA TRP A 102 -18.38 -2.56 5.04
C TRP A 102 -18.35 -1.07 5.41
N TRP A 103 -17.86 -0.22 4.52
CA TRP A 103 -17.78 1.22 4.75
C TRP A 103 -19.16 1.87 4.95
N ASN A 104 -20.19 1.39 4.25
CA ASN A 104 -21.53 1.97 4.39
C ASN A 104 -22.11 1.79 5.79
N THR A 105 -21.79 0.68 6.46
CA THR A 105 -22.23 0.39 7.84
C THR A 105 -21.27 0.97 8.89
N HIS A 106 -19.97 1.08 8.58
CA HIS A 106 -18.93 1.44 9.56
C HIS A 106 -18.34 2.85 9.39
N LYS A 107 -18.75 3.65 8.40
CA LYS A 107 -18.18 4.99 8.15
C LYS A 107 -18.24 5.91 9.37
N ASN A 108 -19.23 5.74 10.25
CA ASN A 108 -19.43 6.56 11.43
C ASN A 108 -18.24 6.45 12.41
N LEU A 109 -17.51 5.33 12.40
CA LEU A 109 -16.29 5.14 13.19
C LEU A 109 -15.16 6.12 12.84
N PHE A 110 -15.18 6.67 11.62
CA PHE A 110 -14.13 7.52 11.06
C PHE A 110 -14.56 8.98 10.91
N GLN A 111 -15.85 9.27 11.03
CA GLN A 111 -16.42 10.59 10.86
C GLN A 111 -16.39 11.37 12.16
N LYS A 112 -16.17 12.69 12.05
CA LYS A 112 -16.39 13.59 13.19
C LYS A 112 -17.89 13.58 13.57
N PRO A 113 -18.22 13.63 14.88
CA PRO A 113 -19.61 13.67 15.33
C PRO A 113 -20.36 14.85 14.66
N MET A 114 -21.64 14.64 14.34
CA MET A 114 -22.47 15.71 13.78
C MET A 114 -22.78 16.76 14.83
N THR A 115 -22.84 18.03 14.42
CA THR A 115 -23.47 19.05 15.24
C THR A 115 -24.95 18.69 15.30
N GLU A 116 -25.40 18.32 16.49
CA GLU A 116 -26.80 18.03 16.77
C GLU A 116 -27.45 19.28 17.34
N PHE A 117 -28.62 19.63 16.82
CA PHE A 117 -29.45 20.69 17.38
C PHE A 117 -30.44 20.03 18.33
N SER A 118 -30.36 20.42 19.61
CA SER A 118 -31.36 20.03 20.60
C SER A 118 -32.27 21.22 20.88
N GLU A 119 -33.58 20.99 20.81
CA GLU A 119 -34.59 21.99 21.18
C GLU A 119 -34.77 22.10 22.70
N THR A 120 -34.18 21.19 23.48
CA THR A 120 -34.33 21.18 24.95
C THR A 120 -33.00 20.94 25.65
N THR A 121 -32.84 21.56 26.82
CA THR A 121 -31.70 21.34 27.73
C THR A 121 -31.90 20.15 28.68
N LYS A 122 -33.10 19.55 28.70
CA LYS A 122 -33.45 18.43 29.57
C LYS A 122 -32.58 17.21 29.21
N GLY A 123 -31.69 16.82 30.13
CA GLY A 123 -30.77 15.71 29.96
C GLY A 123 -29.39 16.08 29.41
N TRP A 124 -29.09 17.37 29.22
CA TRP A 124 -27.75 17.80 28.84
C TRP A 124 -26.80 17.70 30.04
N ASN A 125 -25.72 16.92 29.89
CA ASN A 125 -24.62 16.87 30.84
C ASN A 125 -23.40 17.55 30.21
N PRO A 126 -22.81 18.58 30.83
CA PRO A 126 -21.63 19.26 30.30
C PRO A 126 -20.50 18.26 30.02
N LYS A 127 -20.06 18.22 28.76
CA LYS A 127 -18.91 17.43 28.31
C LYS A 127 -17.80 18.40 27.88
N PRO A 128 -16.50 18.08 28.11
CA PRO A 128 -15.39 18.99 27.83
C PRO A 128 -15.33 19.52 26.38
N TYR A 129 -15.85 18.76 25.41
CA TYR A 129 -15.75 19.06 23.98
C TYR A 129 -17.05 19.61 23.36
N TYR A 130 -18.09 19.85 24.16
CA TYR A 130 -19.39 20.33 23.67
C TYR A 130 -19.73 21.69 24.27
N ARG A 131 -20.21 22.61 23.44
CA ARG A 131 -20.71 23.92 23.88
C ARG A 131 -22.21 24.01 23.69
N TYR A 132 -22.87 24.68 24.62
CA TYR A 132 -24.25 25.05 24.49
C TYR A 132 -24.34 26.44 23.87
N ILE A 133 -25.16 26.59 22.82
CA ILE A 133 -25.43 27.88 22.18
C ILE A 133 -26.94 28.07 22.17
N GLN A 134 -27.41 29.14 22.80
CA GLN A 134 -28.80 29.58 22.70
C GLN A 134 -28.92 30.58 21.54
N VAL A 135 -29.87 30.35 20.64
CA VAL A 135 -30.08 31.19 19.45
C VAL A 135 -31.51 31.73 19.48
N ASP A 136 -31.68 33.04 19.38
CA ASP A 136 -33.00 33.66 19.19
C ASP A 136 -33.40 33.58 17.71
N THR A 137 -34.38 32.72 17.41
CA THR A 137 -34.84 32.44 16.05
C THR A 137 -35.66 33.58 15.43
N ARG A 138 -36.01 34.61 16.21
CA ARG A 138 -36.73 35.80 15.70
C ARG A 138 -35.82 36.73 14.90
N ILE A 139 -34.51 36.54 14.99
CA ILE A 139 -33.50 37.35 14.30
C ILE A 139 -33.19 36.72 12.93
N GLY A 140 -32.84 37.52 11.94
CA GLY A 140 -32.44 37.01 10.61
C GLY A 140 -31.22 36.07 10.67
N LEU A 141 -31.25 35.02 9.85
CA LEU A 141 -30.23 33.95 9.79
C LEU A 141 -28.79 34.47 9.64
N ARG A 142 -28.57 35.53 8.86
CA ARG A 142 -27.23 36.12 8.68
C ARG A 142 -26.65 36.66 9.99
N SER A 143 -27.47 37.32 10.81
CA SER A 143 -27.06 37.82 12.11
C SER A 143 -26.77 36.66 13.07
N ILE A 144 -27.65 35.66 13.10
CA ILE A 144 -27.46 34.43 13.89
C ILE A 144 -26.11 33.76 13.58
N ILE A 145 -25.80 33.56 12.29
CA ILE A 145 -24.53 32.94 11.87
C ILE A 145 -23.33 33.78 12.30
N ARG A 146 -23.43 35.11 12.21
CA ARG A 146 -22.36 36.02 12.65
C ARG A 146 -22.13 35.90 14.15
N ASP A 147 -23.20 35.92 14.94
CA ASP A 147 -23.11 35.89 16.40
C ASP A 147 -22.56 34.54 16.89
N VAL A 148 -22.99 33.43 16.27
CA VAL A 148 -22.42 32.10 16.50
C VAL A 148 -20.93 32.04 16.15
N ARG A 149 -20.51 32.63 15.02
CA ARG A 149 -19.08 32.68 14.64
C ARG A 149 -18.26 33.47 15.65
N THR A 150 -18.78 34.61 16.12
CA THR A 150 -18.12 35.43 17.15
C THR A 150 -17.97 34.65 18.45
N GLY A 151 -19.02 33.95 18.89
CA GLY A 151 -18.99 33.13 20.12
C GLY A 151 -18.14 31.86 20.04
N LEU A 152 -17.68 31.48 18.84
CA LEU A 152 -16.77 30.35 18.59
C LEU A 152 -15.37 30.82 18.14
N SER A 153 -15.09 32.11 18.22
CA SER A 153 -13.82 32.71 17.73
C SER A 153 -12.59 32.21 18.48
N ASP A 154 -12.74 31.79 19.72
CA ASP A 154 -11.70 31.23 20.56
C ASP A 154 -11.24 29.83 20.13
N ILE A 155 -12.08 29.08 19.41
CA ILE A 155 -11.73 27.77 18.85
C ILE A 155 -10.98 27.93 17.50
N VAL A 156 -11.04 29.11 16.89
CA VAL A 156 -10.42 29.36 15.58
C VAL A 156 -8.90 29.36 15.72
N GLY A 157 -8.27 28.27 15.26
CA GLY A 157 -6.82 28.10 15.30
C GLY A 157 -6.32 27.16 16.40
N GLU A 158 -7.17 26.76 17.35
CA GLU A 158 -6.85 25.68 18.27
C GLU A 158 -6.78 24.35 17.51
N SER A 159 -5.65 23.64 17.64
CA SER A 159 -5.54 22.28 17.15
C SER A 159 -6.41 21.39 18.03
N ILE A 160 -7.67 21.17 17.64
CA ILE A 160 -8.52 20.17 18.28
C ILE A 160 -7.79 18.83 18.11
N GLU A 161 -7.27 18.29 19.22
CA GLU A 161 -6.78 16.92 19.27
C GLU A 161 -7.94 16.01 18.90
N LEU A 162 -8.00 15.65 17.62
CA LEU A 162 -8.96 14.69 17.12
C LEU A 162 -8.66 13.35 17.76
N ASN A 163 -9.35 13.04 18.86
CA ASN A 163 -9.35 11.75 19.55
C ASN A 163 -10.12 10.70 18.75
N SER A 164 -10.01 10.69 17.42
CA SER A 164 -10.57 9.60 16.62
C SER A 164 -9.78 8.34 16.94
N LYS A 165 -10.45 7.31 17.47
CA LYS A 165 -9.85 5.99 17.80
C LYS A 165 -8.94 5.48 16.66
N TYR A 166 -9.36 5.66 15.41
CA TYR A 166 -8.68 5.20 14.19
C TYR A 166 -7.86 6.29 13.49
N LYS A 167 -6.80 6.77 14.17
CA LYS A 167 -5.92 7.82 13.64
C LYS A 167 -4.93 7.26 12.61
N VAL A 168 -4.75 7.97 11.50
CA VAL A 168 -3.75 7.61 10.47
C VAL A 168 -2.53 8.53 10.57
N PHE A 169 -1.38 7.94 10.85
CA PHE A 169 -0.10 8.65 10.97
C PHE A 169 0.69 8.71 9.66
N GLY A 170 1.39 9.84 9.46
CA GLY A 170 2.29 10.09 8.33
C GLY A 170 1.61 10.40 6.99
N ASP A 171 2.44 10.60 5.97
CA ASP A 171 1.99 10.84 4.60
C ASP A 171 1.81 9.53 3.85
N VAL A 172 0.56 9.27 3.49
CA VAL A 172 0.12 8.06 2.81
C VAL A 172 -0.01 8.32 1.31
N HIS A 173 0.85 7.67 0.53
CA HIS A 173 0.82 7.73 -0.93
C HIS A 173 0.05 6.55 -1.49
N TYR A 174 -1.21 6.78 -1.85
CA TYR A 174 -2.14 5.75 -2.32
C TYR A 174 -1.56 4.83 -3.40
N ASP A 175 -0.96 5.40 -4.46
CA ASP A 175 -0.40 4.60 -5.56
C ASP A 175 0.75 3.70 -5.11
N ASN A 176 1.59 4.17 -4.18
CA ASN A 176 2.72 3.42 -3.64
C ASN A 176 2.23 2.27 -2.77
N GLU A 177 1.20 2.51 -1.97
CA GLU A 177 0.70 1.51 -1.02
C GLU A 177 -0.16 0.44 -1.68
N ILE A 178 -0.92 0.78 -2.73
CA ILE A 178 -1.54 -0.24 -3.58
C ILE A 178 -0.50 -1.11 -4.27
N LEU A 179 0.56 -0.52 -4.83
CA LEU A 179 1.64 -1.31 -5.45
C LEU A 179 2.25 -2.30 -4.45
N ARG A 180 2.56 -1.80 -3.25
CA ARG A 180 3.10 -2.61 -2.14
C ARG A 180 2.17 -3.77 -1.76
N TYR A 181 0.89 -3.47 -1.56
CA TYR A 181 -0.13 -4.48 -1.27
C TYR A 181 -0.22 -5.53 -2.38
N ASN A 182 -0.32 -5.11 -3.65
CA ASN A 182 -0.39 -6.02 -4.79
C ASN A 182 0.83 -6.95 -4.87
N VAL A 183 2.03 -6.41 -4.68
CA VAL A 183 3.27 -7.20 -4.69
C VAL A 183 3.22 -8.29 -3.61
N ILE A 184 2.79 -7.97 -2.39
CA ILE A 184 2.66 -8.99 -1.33
C ILE A 184 1.64 -10.07 -1.72
N VAL A 185 0.44 -9.67 -2.13
CA VAL A 185 -0.64 -10.62 -2.47
C VAL A 185 -0.18 -11.59 -3.55
N ARG A 186 0.53 -11.09 -4.58
CA ARG A 186 1.04 -11.92 -5.66
C ARG A 186 2.17 -12.86 -5.21
N ILE A 187 3.10 -12.38 -4.37
CA ILE A 187 4.14 -13.23 -3.78
C ILE A 187 3.51 -14.34 -2.92
N LEU A 188 2.52 -14.02 -2.09
CA LEU A 188 1.81 -14.99 -1.25
C LEU A 188 1.04 -16.03 -2.08
N ASN A 189 0.57 -15.65 -3.28
CA ASN A 189 -0.05 -16.57 -4.23
C ASN A 189 0.94 -17.43 -5.02
N GLY A 190 2.25 -17.22 -4.83
CA GLY A 190 3.31 -17.96 -5.52
C GLY A 190 3.49 -17.57 -6.98
N GLU A 191 3.16 -16.33 -7.36
CA GLU A 191 3.42 -15.81 -8.71
C GLU A 191 4.93 -15.59 -8.94
N GLU A 192 5.40 -15.85 -10.17
CA GLU A 192 6.80 -15.63 -10.53
C GLU A 192 7.15 -14.14 -10.56
N ASP A 193 8.37 -13.78 -10.16
CA ASP A 193 8.86 -12.39 -10.09
C ASP A 193 8.59 -11.61 -11.41
N VAL A 194 8.72 -12.28 -12.55
CA VAL A 194 8.52 -11.69 -13.90
C VAL A 194 7.05 -11.40 -14.19
N ASP A 195 6.14 -12.27 -13.76
CA ASP A 195 4.69 -12.08 -13.96
C ASP A 195 4.18 -10.92 -13.08
N ILE A 196 4.70 -10.83 -11.85
CA ILE A 196 4.47 -9.71 -10.94
C ILE A 196 4.93 -8.40 -11.60
N LEU A 197 6.12 -8.39 -12.19
CA LEU A 197 6.65 -7.23 -12.89
C LEU A 197 5.71 -6.76 -13.99
N GLU A 198 5.24 -7.66 -14.87
CA GLU A 198 4.37 -7.25 -15.98
C GLU A 198 3.01 -6.75 -15.50
N CYS A 199 2.44 -7.38 -14.47
CA CYS A 199 1.17 -6.93 -13.89
C CYS A 199 1.26 -5.53 -13.27
N GLU A 200 2.36 -5.23 -12.56
CA GLU A 200 2.49 -3.99 -11.78
C GLU A 200 3.38 -2.93 -12.44
N LYS A 201 3.91 -3.22 -13.63
CA LYS A 201 4.83 -2.38 -14.42
C LYS A 201 4.41 -0.93 -14.51
N SER A 202 3.14 -0.69 -14.81
CA SER A 202 2.60 0.66 -15.00
C SER A 202 2.66 1.48 -13.71
N ARG A 203 2.38 0.86 -12.55
CA ARG A 203 2.49 1.51 -11.24
C ARG A 203 3.95 1.77 -10.88
N MET A 204 4.82 0.78 -11.07
CA MET A 204 6.27 0.91 -10.80
C MET A 204 6.87 2.08 -11.60
N LYS A 205 6.59 2.17 -12.91
CA LYS A 205 7.05 3.28 -13.76
C LYS A 205 6.49 4.64 -13.34
N LYS A 206 5.23 4.69 -12.89
CA LYS A 206 4.60 5.94 -12.43
C LYS A 206 5.29 6.48 -11.18
N ILE A 207 5.60 5.60 -10.23
CA ILE A 207 6.21 5.95 -8.94
C ILE A 207 7.68 6.35 -9.09
N GLU A 208 8.43 5.70 -9.98
CA GLU A 208 9.80 6.13 -10.28
C GLU A 208 9.86 7.55 -10.86
N LYS A 209 8.87 7.94 -11.67
CA LYS A 209 8.78 9.30 -12.23
C LYS A 209 8.49 10.36 -11.17
N SER A 210 7.65 10.05 -10.17
CA SER A 210 7.30 11.01 -9.12
C SER A 210 8.45 11.29 -8.15
N ASN A 211 9.32 10.31 -7.90
CA ASN A 211 10.44 10.47 -6.96
C ASN A 211 11.61 11.30 -7.52
N ARG A 212 11.62 11.61 -8.82
CA ARG A 212 12.72 12.32 -9.48
C ARG A 212 12.53 13.84 -9.53
N GLY A 213 11.43 14.34 -8.98
CA GLY A 213 11.02 15.72 -9.15
C GLY A 213 10.64 15.99 -10.60
N SER A 214 9.65 16.85 -10.81
CA SER A 214 9.55 17.59 -12.06
C SER A 214 10.73 18.57 -12.05
N ILE A 215 11.93 18.14 -12.46
CA ILE A 215 12.93 19.10 -12.90
C ILE A 215 12.24 19.86 -14.03
N GLY A 216 11.99 21.16 -13.81
CA GLY A 216 11.52 22.06 -14.86
C GLY A 216 12.43 21.86 -16.05
N VAL A 217 11.88 21.29 -17.11
CA VAL A 217 12.63 21.09 -18.34
C VAL A 217 12.59 22.44 -19.02
N ASP A 218 13.70 23.18 -18.98
CA ASP A 218 13.96 24.25 -19.94
C ASP A 218 13.77 23.67 -21.33
N GLU A 219 12.90 24.30 -22.13
CA GLU A 219 12.45 23.85 -23.46
C GLU A 219 13.57 23.70 -24.51
N GLY A 220 14.83 23.91 -24.16
CA GLY A 220 15.99 23.80 -25.06
C GLY A 220 16.84 22.54 -24.91
N SER A 221 16.68 21.74 -23.85
CA SER A 221 17.54 20.58 -23.60
C SER A 221 16.80 19.27 -23.88
N LYS A 222 17.22 18.51 -24.90
CA LYS A 222 16.81 17.09 -25.09
C LYS A 222 17.30 16.27 -23.89
N GLY A 223 16.55 16.34 -22.78
CA GLY A 223 16.89 15.69 -21.53
C GLY A 223 16.87 14.19 -21.70
N PHE A 224 18.05 13.56 -21.71
CA PHE A 224 18.17 12.12 -21.60
C PHE A 224 17.49 11.65 -20.31
N LYS A 225 16.29 11.08 -20.43
CA LYS A 225 15.60 10.43 -19.32
C LYS A 225 16.49 9.27 -18.85
N ARG A 226 17.24 9.46 -17.76
CA ARG A 226 18.00 8.38 -17.11
C ARG A 226 17.02 7.31 -16.63
N GLU A 227 16.78 6.27 -17.42
CA GLU A 227 15.93 5.14 -17.00
C GLU A 227 16.59 4.39 -15.84
N SER A 228 15.80 3.78 -14.95
CA SER A 228 16.38 2.99 -13.86
C SER A 228 17.08 1.74 -14.42
N LEU A 229 18.07 1.25 -13.68
CA LEU A 229 18.82 0.05 -14.06
C LEU A 229 17.89 -1.15 -14.31
N LEU A 230 16.79 -1.27 -13.55
CA LEU A 230 15.79 -2.32 -13.75
C LEU A 230 15.21 -2.29 -15.18
N TRP A 231 14.82 -1.11 -15.68
CA TRP A 231 14.22 -0.99 -17.01
C TRP A 231 15.22 -1.17 -18.14
N ASN A 232 16.48 -0.76 -17.93
CA ASN A 232 17.55 -1.03 -18.89
C ASN A 232 17.77 -2.55 -19.02
N LEU A 233 17.85 -3.25 -17.88
CA LEU A 233 17.98 -4.72 -17.85
C LEU A 233 16.73 -5.42 -18.40
N GLU A 234 15.52 -4.94 -18.13
CA GLU A 234 14.27 -5.46 -18.71
C GLU A 234 14.30 -5.42 -20.24
N LYS A 235 14.72 -4.27 -20.81
CA LYS A 235 14.82 -4.11 -22.27
C LYS A 235 15.85 -5.05 -22.88
N GLN A 236 17.02 -5.18 -22.26
CA GLN A 236 18.05 -6.12 -22.72
C GLN A 236 17.55 -7.56 -22.63
N TRP A 237 16.92 -7.93 -21.52
CA TRP A 237 16.37 -9.26 -21.30
C TRP A 237 15.29 -9.62 -22.33
N LYS A 238 14.43 -8.67 -22.70
CA LYS A 238 13.39 -8.87 -23.71
C LYS A 238 13.92 -9.07 -25.14
N LYS A 239 15.08 -8.51 -25.46
CA LYS A 239 15.73 -8.70 -26.78
C LYS A 239 16.27 -10.11 -26.99
N LEU A 240 16.52 -10.85 -25.92
CA LEU A 240 17.04 -12.22 -25.99
C LEU A 240 15.91 -13.21 -26.33
N ASN A 241 16.23 -14.27 -27.06
CA ASN A 241 15.31 -15.38 -27.30
C ASN A 241 15.16 -16.26 -26.04
N PRO A 242 14.04 -16.99 -25.86
CA PRO A 242 13.85 -17.88 -24.69
C PRO A 242 15.00 -18.87 -24.47
N GLU A 243 15.56 -19.42 -25.56
CA GLU A 243 16.69 -20.36 -25.51
C GLU A 243 18.02 -19.72 -25.07
N GLU A 244 18.21 -18.43 -25.36
CA GLU A 244 19.39 -17.66 -24.94
C GLU A 244 19.33 -17.27 -23.45
N ARG A 245 18.12 -17.15 -22.91
CA ARG A 245 17.86 -16.89 -21.48
C ARG A 245 18.05 -18.15 -20.63
N GLY A 246 17.97 -19.33 -21.25
CA GLY A 246 18.00 -20.64 -20.62
C GLY A 246 19.38 -21.12 -20.14
N ILE A 247 19.37 -22.21 -19.37
CA ILE A 247 20.57 -22.91 -18.94
C ILE A 247 21.06 -23.78 -20.10
N GLN A 248 22.21 -23.42 -20.67
CA GLN A 248 22.88 -24.24 -21.69
C GLN A 248 23.98 -25.06 -21.04
N ASN A 249 24.07 -26.36 -21.36
CA ASN A 249 25.08 -27.26 -20.81
C ASN A 249 26.08 -27.69 -21.90
N THR A 250 27.31 -28.00 -21.49
CA THR A 250 28.33 -28.67 -22.31
C THR A 250 28.74 -29.96 -21.60
N LYS A 251 28.94 -31.03 -22.36
CA LYS A 251 29.56 -32.25 -21.82
C LYS A 251 31.06 -32.00 -21.63
N VAL A 252 31.56 -32.33 -20.44
CA VAL A 252 32.99 -32.25 -20.08
C VAL A 252 33.42 -33.61 -19.57
N TYR A 253 34.49 -34.13 -20.15
CA TYR A 253 35.11 -35.39 -19.74
C TYR A 253 36.04 -35.14 -18.54
N GLY A 254 35.96 -36.00 -17.53
CA GLY A 254 36.89 -35.99 -16.40
C GLY A 254 37.33 -37.41 -16.05
N GLU A 255 38.62 -37.60 -15.88
CA GLU A 255 39.19 -38.87 -15.43
C GLU A 255 39.06 -38.99 -13.91
N VAL A 256 38.62 -40.16 -13.45
CA VAL A 256 38.57 -40.48 -12.03
C VAL A 256 39.97 -40.91 -11.60
N HIS A 257 40.59 -40.15 -10.70
CA HIS A 257 41.98 -40.37 -10.29
C HIS A 257 42.12 -41.22 -9.00
N ARG A 258 41.01 -41.63 -8.36
CA ARG A 258 41.03 -42.39 -7.09
C ARG A 258 39.90 -43.43 -6.98
N GLY A 259 40.21 -44.57 -6.38
CA GLY A 259 39.27 -45.67 -6.08
C GLY A 259 39.29 -46.79 -7.12
N ILE A 260 38.38 -47.77 -6.98
CA ILE A 260 38.26 -48.97 -7.85
C ILE A 260 38.04 -48.60 -9.33
N ASN A 261 37.53 -47.39 -9.58
CA ASN A 261 37.28 -46.85 -10.92
C ASN A 261 38.39 -45.90 -11.42
N ALA A 262 39.60 -45.96 -10.85
CA ALA A 262 40.72 -45.14 -11.30
C ALA A 262 41.05 -45.46 -12.77
N GLY A 263 41.06 -44.43 -13.63
CA GLY A 263 41.24 -44.57 -15.08
C GLY A 263 39.95 -44.69 -15.90
N LEU A 264 38.77 -44.83 -15.26
CA LEU A 264 37.49 -44.71 -15.96
C LEU A 264 37.09 -43.23 -16.13
N GLY A 265 36.81 -42.86 -17.37
CA GLY A 265 36.29 -41.54 -17.72
C GLY A 265 34.81 -41.38 -17.41
N LYS A 266 34.43 -40.26 -16.79
CA LYS A 266 33.02 -39.87 -16.64
C LYS A 266 32.74 -38.56 -17.36
N TYR A 267 31.68 -38.54 -18.15
CA TYR A 267 31.12 -37.30 -18.68
C TYR A 267 30.27 -36.62 -17.61
N SER A 268 30.52 -35.33 -17.40
CA SER A 268 29.68 -34.46 -16.58
C SER A 268 29.08 -33.35 -17.43
N LEU A 269 27.88 -32.89 -17.08
CA LEU A 269 27.26 -31.72 -17.70
C LEU A 269 27.73 -30.46 -16.96
N LYS A 270 28.48 -29.60 -17.63
CA LYS A 270 28.91 -28.30 -17.11
C LYS A 270 28.07 -27.19 -17.71
N VAL A 271 27.53 -26.31 -16.88
CA VAL A 271 26.71 -25.20 -17.37
C VAL A 271 27.58 -24.14 -18.07
N LYS A 272 27.23 -23.77 -19.31
CA LYS A 272 27.84 -22.68 -20.08
C LYS A 272 27.58 -21.31 -19.43
N LYS A 273 28.59 -20.42 -19.49
CA LYS A 273 28.49 -19.01 -19.08
C LYS A 273 28.19 -18.12 -20.29
N THR A 274 26.99 -18.25 -20.87
CA THR A 274 26.57 -17.44 -22.02
C THR A 274 26.25 -15.99 -21.63
N HIS A 275 26.31 -15.07 -22.59
CA HIS A 275 25.95 -13.66 -22.39
C HIS A 275 24.46 -13.52 -22.02
N GLY A 276 23.57 -14.23 -22.70
CA GLY A 276 22.13 -14.24 -22.39
C GLY A 276 21.82 -14.73 -20.96
N ARG A 277 22.53 -15.76 -20.47
CA ARG A 277 22.41 -16.22 -19.08
C ARG A 277 22.89 -15.15 -18.08
N LYS A 278 23.98 -14.43 -18.36
CA LYS A 278 24.45 -13.33 -17.50
C LYS A 278 23.39 -12.24 -17.39
N ILE A 279 22.84 -11.78 -18.51
CA ILE A 279 21.75 -10.79 -18.54
C ILE A 279 20.52 -11.30 -17.77
N ASN A 280 20.10 -12.55 -17.97
CA ASN A 280 18.96 -13.15 -17.28
C ASN A 280 19.16 -13.20 -15.76
N MET A 281 20.35 -13.61 -15.29
CA MET A 281 20.67 -13.62 -13.86
C MET A 281 20.68 -12.21 -13.27
N GLU A 282 21.28 -11.25 -13.97
CA GLU A 282 21.37 -9.87 -13.51
C GLU A 282 19.98 -9.21 -13.43
N PHE A 283 19.15 -9.39 -14.47
CA PHE A 283 17.78 -8.92 -14.48
C PHE A 283 16.94 -9.53 -13.36
N ARG A 284 16.93 -10.87 -13.22
CA ARG A 284 16.17 -11.55 -12.16
C ARG A 284 16.64 -11.15 -10.77
N SER A 285 17.95 -11.02 -10.57
CA SER A 285 18.52 -10.54 -9.31
C SER A 285 18.04 -9.11 -9.00
N ARG A 286 18.10 -8.21 -9.98
CA ARG A 286 17.66 -6.82 -9.79
C ARG A 286 16.16 -6.74 -9.51
N LEU A 287 15.35 -7.48 -10.26
CA LEU A 287 13.91 -7.54 -10.06
C LEU A 287 13.56 -8.02 -8.66
N ARG A 288 14.16 -9.12 -8.22
CA ARG A 288 13.96 -9.64 -6.87
C ARG A 288 14.35 -8.63 -5.79
N MET A 289 15.42 -7.86 -6.00
CA MET A 289 15.79 -6.79 -5.07
C MET A 289 14.74 -5.68 -5.01
N GLU A 290 14.14 -5.27 -6.12
CA GLU A 290 13.09 -4.25 -6.11
C GLU A 290 11.80 -4.77 -5.45
N LEU A 291 11.39 -6.00 -5.76
CA LEU A 291 10.24 -6.64 -5.08
C LEU A 291 10.49 -6.76 -3.55
N SER A 292 11.71 -7.15 -3.16
CA SER A 292 12.14 -7.21 -1.76
C SER A 292 12.08 -5.86 -1.03
N ARG A 293 12.29 -4.74 -1.74
CA ARG A 293 12.14 -3.40 -1.16
C ARG A 293 10.68 -3.08 -0.87
N TYR A 294 9.77 -3.43 -1.77
CA TYR A 294 8.34 -3.24 -1.56
C TYR A 294 7.83 -4.09 -0.39
N THR A 295 8.25 -5.36 -0.28
CA THR A 295 7.85 -6.22 0.85
C THR A 295 8.36 -5.69 2.18
N LYS A 296 9.63 -5.25 2.26
CA LYS A 296 10.20 -4.64 3.48
C LYS A 296 9.42 -3.40 3.95
N GLN A 297 9.05 -2.52 3.02
CA GLN A 297 8.27 -1.33 3.36
C GLN A 297 6.85 -1.67 3.81
N SER A 298 6.27 -2.70 3.22
CA SER A 298 4.92 -3.15 3.57
C SER A 298 4.84 -3.78 4.94
N GLN A 299 5.93 -4.41 5.41
CA GLN A 299 6.03 -4.92 6.78
C GLN A 299 5.72 -3.83 7.82
N LEU A 300 6.18 -2.59 7.60
CA LEU A 300 5.90 -1.48 8.51
C LEU A 300 4.41 -1.14 8.57
N ILE A 301 3.70 -1.27 7.45
CA ILE A 301 2.26 -1.04 7.34
C ILE A 301 1.53 -2.19 8.03
N LEU A 302 1.86 -3.45 7.70
CA LEU A 302 1.26 -4.64 8.30
C LEU A 302 1.47 -4.66 9.83
N ASN A 303 2.67 -4.33 10.30
CA ASN A 303 2.96 -4.23 11.73
C ASN A 303 2.14 -3.12 12.39
N GLY A 304 2.04 -1.95 11.76
CA GLY A 304 1.19 -0.88 12.26
C GLY A 304 -0.26 -1.34 12.35
N VAL A 305 -0.82 -1.81 11.23
CA VAL A 305 -2.20 -2.25 11.13
C VAL A 305 -2.50 -3.35 12.15
N SER A 306 -1.60 -4.31 12.39
CA SER A 306 -1.81 -5.32 13.42
C SER A 306 -1.99 -4.72 14.83
N GLN A 307 -1.42 -3.55 15.10
CA GLN A 307 -1.44 -2.85 16.39
C GLN A 307 -2.43 -1.68 16.43
N GLY A 308 -3.39 -1.62 15.50
CA GLY A 308 -4.37 -0.53 15.46
C GLY A 308 -3.83 0.81 14.97
N ASN A 309 -2.62 0.86 14.39
CA ASN A 309 -2.02 2.09 13.88
C ASN A 309 -1.73 1.93 12.40
N TYR A 310 -2.47 2.55 11.47
CA TYR A 310 -2.25 2.31 10.03
C TYR A 310 -0.77 2.33 9.57
N ARG A 311 0.04 3.20 10.20
CA ARG A 311 1.50 3.18 10.09
C ARG A 311 2.10 3.40 11.48
N LYS A 312 3.15 2.65 11.85
CA LYS A 312 3.93 2.95 13.07
C LYS A 312 4.44 4.40 13.00
N SER A 313 4.33 5.12 14.12
CA SER A 313 5.04 6.39 14.29
C SER A 313 6.52 6.11 14.13
N THR A 314 7.16 6.70 13.12
CA THR A 314 8.60 6.89 13.17
C THR A 314 8.82 8.02 14.16
N GLU A 315 8.89 7.69 15.45
CA GLU A 315 9.53 8.60 16.38
C GLU A 315 10.96 8.77 15.87
N PHE A 316 11.24 9.92 15.29
CA PHE A 316 12.61 10.40 15.31
C PHE A 316 12.89 10.62 16.80
N SER A 317 13.59 9.68 17.44
CA SER A 317 14.22 9.97 18.72
C SER A 317 14.98 11.27 18.53
N LYS A 318 14.54 12.30 19.26
CA LYS A 318 15.23 13.58 19.35
C LYS A 318 16.55 13.39 20.05
#